data_AF-A0A8R1HGQ7-F1
#
_entry.id   AF-A0A8R1HGQ7-F1
#
_cell.length_a   1.000
_cell.length_b   1.000
_cell.length_c   1.000
_cell.angle_alpha   90.00
_cell.angle_beta   90.00
_cell.angle_gamma   90.00
#
_symmetry.space_group_name_H-M   'P 1'
#
loop_
_entity.id
_entity.type
_entity.pdbx_description
1 polymer ?
#
loop_
_entity_poly.entity_id
_entity_poly.type
_entity_poly.pdbx_seq_one_letter_code
_entity_poly.pdbx_strand_id
1 'polypeptide(L)'
;MRASVHCPTIEHFLKKGMRSSYVARTHGISDSTVRNVSAALKKYGSSSERLKTELPRTVNTRRIRRMIKRRNDRLSLNKVAGELKIGGRTVQRIVKDALKLNSYKLVCGQYLSNASKANGVDKAKNSWPTSECGGSQT
;
A
#
# COMPACT_ATOMS: atom_id res chain seq x y z
N MET A 1 -5.56 26.29 12.89
CA MET A 1 -4.21 26.20 13.48
C MET A 1 -3.67 27.62 13.59
N ARG A 2 -3.10 28.01 14.74
CA ARG A 2 -2.55 29.36 14.94
C ARG A 2 -1.09 29.36 14.52
N ALA A 3 -0.75 30.15 13.51
CA ALA A 3 0.64 30.36 13.11
C ALA A 3 1.46 30.86 14.31
N SER A 4 2.68 30.35 14.45
CA SER A 4 3.63 30.82 15.47
C SER A 4 3.83 32.33 15.34
N VAL A 5 3.49 33.07 16.40
CA VAL A 5 3.57 34.55 16.45
C VAL A 5 4.99 35.06 16.20
N HIS A 6 5.99 34.29 16.60
CA HIS A 6 7.40 34.69 16.55
C HIS A 6 8.12 34.31 15.25
N CYS A 7 7.61 33.35 14.48
CA CYS A 7 8.25 32.90 13.23
C CYS A 7 8.53 34.03 12.22
N PRO A 8 7.55 34.89 11.85
CA PRO A 8 7.79 35.94 10.86
C PRO A 8 8.82 36.98 11.35
N THR A 9 8.78 37.32 12.64
CA THR A 9 9.75 38.23 13.26
C THR A 9 11.17 37.65 13.20
N ILE A 10 11.35 36.38 13.59
CA ILE A 10 12.65 35.70 13.54
C ILE A 10 13.16 35.58 12.11
N GLU A 11 12.29 35.22 11.16
CA GLU A 11 12.66 35.07 9.75
C GLU A 11 13.19 36.39 9.15
N HIS A 12 12.56 37.52 9.48
CA HIS A 12 13.02 38.84 9.05
C HIS A 12 14.43 39.18 9.55
N PHE A 13 14.70 38.94 10.83
CA PHE A 13 16.03 39.22 11.40
C PHE A 13 17.12 38.28 10.89
N LEU A 14 16.78 37.00 10.67
CA LEU A 14 17.72 36.04 10.08
C LEU A 14 18.03 36.40 8.62
N LYS A 15 17.05 36.86 7.83
CA LYS A 15 17.26 37.36 6.46
C LYS A 15 18.11 38.63 6.44
N LYS A 16 18.02 39.48 7.47
CA LYS A 16 18.91 40.64 7.68
C LYS A 16 20.32 40.27 8.16
N GLY A 17 20.63 38.98 8.35
CA GLY A 17 21.97 38.52 8.76
C GLY A 17 22.27 38.66 10.25
N MET A 18 21.24 38.85 11.10
CA MET A 18 21.46 38.95 12.55
C MET A 18 21.84 37.60 13.18
N ARG A 19 22.73 37.61 14.18
CA ARG A 19 23.06 36.41 14.95
C ARG A 19 21.85 35.92 15.74
N SER A 20 21.57 34.62 15.69
CA SER A 20 20.44 33.99 16.38
C SER A 20 20.37 34.29 17.88
N SER A 21 21.53 34.32 18.56
CA SER A 21 21.61 34.65 19.99
C SER A 21 21.21 36.10 20.29
N TYR A 22 21.49 37.02 19.37
CA TYR A 22 21.05 38.41 19.49
C TYR A 22 19.54 38.51 19.33
N VAL A 23 18.96 37.82 18.33
CA VAL A 23 17.51 37.81 18.11
C VAL A 23 16.76 37.26 19.33
N ALA A 24 17.25 36.17 19.92
CA ALA A 24 16.69 35.57 21.12
C ALA A 24 16.66 36.55 22.30
N ARG A 25 17.81 37.19 22.60
CA ARG A 25 17.94 38.14 23.72
C ARG A 25 17.11 39.41 23.52
N THR A 26 17.14 39.99 22.33
CA THR A 26 16.45 41.26 22.04
C THR A 26 14.93 41.12 22.04
N HIS A 27 14.41 39.95 21.66
CA HIS A 27 12.97 39.74 21.50
C HIS A 27 12.35 38.86 22.60
N GLY A 28 13.14 38.45 23.60
CA GLY A 28 12.66 37.57 24.67
C GLY A 28 12.20 36.19 24.18
N ILE A 29 12.73 35.72 23.04
CA ILE A 29 12.35 34.46 22.42
C ILE A 29 13.35 33.39 22.87
N SER A 30 12.87 32.18 23.17
CA SER A 30 13.78 31.09 23.53
C SER A 30 14.79 30.79 22.41
N ASP A 31 16.05 30.58 22.77
CA ASP A 31 17.11 30.19 21.83
C ASP A 31 16.74 28.94 21.03
N SER A 32 16.01 28.00 21.66
CA SER A 32 15.54 26.78 21.01
C SER A 32 14.59 27.08 19.82
N THR A 33 13.70 28.07 19.98
CA THR A 33 12.78 28.50 18.93
C THR A 33 13.53 29.15 17.78
N VAL A 34 14.47 30.05 18.08
CA VAL A 34 15.27 30.73 17.04
C VAL A 34 16.13 29.73 16.26
N ARG A 35 16.73 28.75 16.95
CA ARG A 35 17.50 27.67 16.31
C ARG A 35 16.63 26.78 15.42
N ASN A 36 15.44 26.40 15.87
CA ASN A 36 14.51 25.59 15.08
C ASN A 36 14.05 26.34 13.81
N VAL A 37 13.71 27.63 13.95
CA VAL A 37 13.33 28.49 12.82
C VAL A 37 14.49 28.68 11.84
N SER A 38 15.70 28.93 12.33
CA SER A 38 16.90 29.03 11.49
C SER A 38 17.18 27.73 10.72
N ALA A 39 17.07 26.57 11.39
CA ALA A 39 17.23 25.27 10.75
C ALA A 39 16.14 25.01 9.70
N ALA A 40 14.89 25.39 9.96
CA ALA A 40 13.79 25.28 9.01
C ALA A 40 14.02 26.19 7.79
N LEU A 41 14.43 27.43 8.01
CA LEU A 41 14.75 28.39 6.95
C LEU A 41 15.88 27.86 6.05
N LYS A 42 16.94 27.29 6.62
CA LYS A 42 18.05 26.69 5.86
C LYS A 42 17.64 25.46 5.06
N LYS A 43 16.74 24.63 5.59
CA LYS A 43 16.31 23.38 4.91
C LYS A 43 15.23 23.60 3.85
N TYR A 44 14.31 24.53 4.07
CA TYR A 44 13.07 24.62 3.30
C TYR A 44 12.80 26.01 2.71
N GLY A 45 13.61 27.03 3.05
CA GLY A 45 13.44 28.40 2.56
C GLY A 45 12.34 29.21 3.24
N SER A 46 11.56 28.63 4.15
CA SER A 46 10.51 29.31 4.92
C SER A 46 10.36 28.74 6.33
N SER A 47 9.95 29.59 7.28
CA SER A 47 9.62 29.21 8.66
C SER A 47 8.15 28.82 8.87
N SER A 48 7.37 28.75 7.79
CA SER A 48 5.95 28.37 7.79
C SER A 48 5.70 27.06 8.56
N GLU A 49 4.64 27.04 9.37
CA GLU A 49 4.22 25.88 10.14
C GLU A 49 3.81 24.76 9.18
N ARG A 50 4.65 23.73 9.09
CA ARG A 50 4.41 22.61 8.19
C ARG A 50 3.15 21.88 8.65
N LEU A 51 2.22 21.66 7.72
CA LEU A 51 1.12 20.72 7.92
C LEU A 51 1.74 19.39 8.35
N LYS A 52 1.41 18.93 9.56
CA LYS A 52 1.83 17.62 10.04
C LYS A 52 1.47 16.62 8.94
N THR A 53 2.42 15.78 8.55
CA THR A 53 2.16 14.71 7.59
C THR A 53 1.06 13.85 8.19
N GLU A 54 -0.17 14.06 7.76
CA GLU A 54 -1.31 13.31 8.26
C GLU A 54 -1.03 11.85 7.93
N LEU A 55 -1.08 10.99 8.95
CA LEU A 55 -1.00 9.57 8.70
C LEU A 55 -2.20 9.22 7.82
N PRO A 56 -1.99 8.54 6.68
CA PRO A 56 -3.10 8.07 5.89
C PRO A 56 -3.97 7.17 6.79
N ARG A 57 -5.18 7.62 7.12
CA ARG A 57 -6.21 6.84 7.83
C ARG A 57 -6.79 5.75 6.92
N THR A 58 -5.98 5.19 6.04
CA THR A 58 -6.40 4.18 5.09
C THR A 58 -6.15 2.80 5.66
N VAL A 59 -7.10 1.91 5.42
CA VAL A 59 -6.99 0.48 5.73
C VAL A 59 -5.81 -0.17 4.99
N ASN A 60 -5.31 0.43 3.90
CA ASN A 60 -4.20 -0.06 3.09
C ASN A 60 -2.82 0.14 3.75
N THR A 61 -2.63 -0.40 4.95
CA THR A 61 -1.33 -0.41 5.62
C THR A 61 -0.52 -1.63 5.20
N ARG A 62 0.81 -1.58 5.41
CA ARG A 62 1.70 -2.74 5.20
C ARG A 62 1.27 -3.96 6.03
N ARG A 63 0.79 -3.75 7.25
CA ARG A 63 0.33 -4.82 8.15
C ARG A 63 -0.92 -5.51 7.60
N ILE A 64 -1.93 -4.73 7.20
CA ILE A 64 -3.16 -5.27 6.60
C ILE A 64 -2.85 -6.03 5.31
N ARG A 65 -2.02 -5.47 4.42
CA ARG A 65 -1.58 -6.14 3.19
C ARG A 65 -0.94 -7.51 3.45
N ARG A 66 -0.06 -7.61 4.45
CA ARG A 66 0.56 -8.89 4.83
C ARG A 66 -0.45 -9.90 5.35
N MET A 67 -1.42 -9.48 6.15
CA MET A 67 -2.47 -10.37 6.66
C MET A 67 -3.38 -10.86 5.53
N ILE A 68 -3.79 -9.96 4.63
CA ILE A 68 -4.61 -10.31 3.46
C ILE A 68 -3.86 -11.30 2.58
N LYS A 69 -2.59 -11.05 2.24
CA LYS A 69 -1.78 -11.97 1.42
C LYS A 69 -1.71 -13.37 2.04
N ARG A 70 -1.40 -13.47 3.34
CA ARG A 70 -1.30 -14.77 4.05
C ARG A 70 -2.59 -15.58 4.07
N ARG A 71 -3.75 -14.93 4.08
CA ARG A 71 -5.06 -15.60 4.19
C ARG A 71 -5.72 -15.86 2.83
N ASN A 72 -5.44 -15.04 1.82
CA ASN A 72 -5.99 -15.20 0.47
C ASN A 72 -5.58 -16.52 -0.21
N ASP A 73 -4.46 -17.13 0.20
CA ASP A 73 -4.04 -18.42 -0.35
C ASP A 73 -4.92 -19.60 0.13
N ARG A 74 -5.74 -19.41 1.17
CA ARG A 74 -6.55 -20.47 1.80
C ARG A 74 -8.04 -20.12 1.93
N LEU A 75 -8.37 -18.83 1.93
CA LEU A 75 -9.70 -18.35 2.26
C LEU A 75 -10.24 -17.43 1.17
N SER A 76 -11.57 -17.46 0.99
CA SER A 76 -12.24 -16.48 0.13
C SER A 76 -12.08 -15.05 0.66
N LEU A 77 -12.07 -14.08 -0.25
CA LEU A 77 -11.94 -12.66 0.07
C LEU A 77 -13.01 -12.16 1.06
N ASN A 78 -14.23 -12.71 1.00
CA ASN A 78 -15.32 -12.36 1.93
C ASN A 78 -15.04 -12.84 3.35
N LYS A 79 -14.41 -14.02 3.51
CA LYS A 79 -14.02 -14.54 4.83
C LYS A 79 -12.89 -13.69 5.41
N VAL A 80 -11.88 -13.34 4.59
CA VAL A 80 -10.79 -12.43 4.99
C VAL A 80 -11.34 -11.06 5.40
N ALA A 81 -12.30 -10.52 4.65
CA ALA A 81 -12.97 -9.27 4.96
C ALA A 81 -13.69 -9.30 6.32
N GLY A 82 -14.46 -10.37 6.60
CA GLY A 82 -15.14 -10.57 7.87
C GLY A 82 -14.19 -10.65 9.06
N GLU A 83 -13.11 -11.44 8.95
CA GLU A 83 -12.13 -11.58 10.03
C GLU A 83 -11.35 -10.29 10.33
N LEU A 84 -11.08 -9.49 9.30
CA LEU A 84 -10.37 -8.23 9.46
C LEU A 84 -11.31 -7.05 9.76
N LYS A 85 -12.64 -7.27 9.74
CA LYS A 85 -13.66 -6.22 9.85
C LYS A 85 -13.45 -5.09 8.82
N ILE A 86 -13.07 -5.46 7.60
CA ILE A 86 -12.83 -4.53 6.49
C ILE A 86 -13.91 -4.79 5.43
N GLY A 87 -14.43 -3.74 4.79
CA GLY A 87 -15.35 -3.91 3.67
C GLY A 87 -14.77 -4.77 2.55
N GLY A 88 -15.54 -5.73 2.04
CA GLY A 88 -15.09 -6.69 1.02
C GLY A 88 -14.56 -6.03 -0.25
N ARG A 89 -15.19 -4.94 -0.71
CA ARG A 89 -14.71 -4.13 -1.85
C ARG A 89 -13.31 -3.57 -1.61
N THR A 90 -13.01 -3.14 -0.39
CA THR A 90 -11.68 -2.62 -0.02
C THR A 90 -10.63 -3.71 -0.06
N VAL A 91 -10.95 -4.90 0.46
CA VAL A 91 -10.06 -6.08 0.38
C VAL A 91 -9.80 -6.43 -1.08
N GLN A 92 -10.83 -6.48 -1.93
CA GLN A 92 -10.69 -6.75 -3.36
C GLN A 92 -9.75 -5.74 -4.05
N ARG A 93 -9.93 -4.43 -3.81
CA ARG A 93 -9.05 -3.39 -4.36
C ARG A 93 -7.61 -3.54 -3.87
N ILE A 94 -7.41 -3.84 -2.58
CA ILE A 94 -6.06 -4.08 -2.05
C ILE A 94 -5.42 -5.30 -2.71
N VAL A 95 -6.16 -6.39 -2.90
CA VAL A 95 -5.68 -7.62 -3.52
C VAL A 95 -5.31 -7.38 -4.99
N LYS A 96 -6.18 -6.70 -5.75
CA LYS A 96 -5.98 -6.42 -7.16
C LYS A 96 -4.89 -5.36 -7.41
N ASP A 97 -5.03 -4.20 -6.80
CA ASP A 97 -4.22 -3.02 -7.14
C ASP A 97 -2.88 -3.02 -6.40
N ALA A 98 -2.88 -3.36 -5.10
CA ALA A 98 -1.70 -3.23 -4.25
C ALA A 98 -0.87 -4.52 -4.14
N LEU A 99 -1.52 -5.70 -4.22
CA LEU A 99 -0.86 -7.00 -4.11
C LEU A 99 -0.71 -7.71 -5.46
N LYS A 100 -1.47 -7.32 -6.49
CA LYS A 100 -1.51 -7.95 -7.82
C LYS A 100 -1.73 -9.47 -7.74
N LEU A 101 -2.62 -9.91 -6.86
CA LEU A 101 -2.94 -11.32 -6.65
C LEU A 101 -4.33 -11.67 -7.21
N ASN A 102 -4.50 -12.94 -7.56
CA ASN A 102 -5.80 -13.51 -7.90
C ASN A 102 -6.53 -13.99 -6.65
N SER A 103 -7.86 -13.95 -6.67
CA SER A 103 -8.68 -14.44 -5.56
C SER A 103 -8.59 -15.97 -5.44
N TYR A 104 -8.63 -16.49 -4.20
CA TYR A 104 -8.59 -17.93 -3.89
C TYR A 104 -9.45 -18.81 -4.81
N LYS A 105 -10.69 -18.38 -5.09
CA LYS A 105 -11.65 -19.13 -5.91
C LYS A 105 -11.20 -19.34 -7.36
N LEU A 106 -10.41 -18.41 -7.92
CA LEU A 106 -9.88 -18.56 -9.28
C LEU A 106 -8.76 -19.60 -9.35
N VAL A 107 -8.05 -19.85 -8.23
CA VAL A 107 -6.91 -20.76 -8.19
C VAL A 107 -7.36 -22.20 -7.90
N CYS A 108 -8.37 -22.40 -7.06
CA CYS A 108 -8.68 -23.75 -6.57
C CYS A 108 -9.35 -24.70 -7.57
N GLY A 109 -9.91 -24.22 -8.69
CA GLY A 109 -10.62 -25.09 -9.64
C GLY A 109 -11.65 -26.01 -8.96
N GLN A 110 -12.12 -27.04 -9.66
CA GLN A 110 -12.89 -28.11 -9.05
C GLN A 110 -11.94 -29.25 -8.71
N TYR A 111 -11.89 -29.68 -7.45
CA TYR A 111 -11.06 -30.82 -7.06
C TYR A 111 -11.65 -32.10 -7.65
N LEU A 112 -11.07 -32.58 -8.74
CA LEU A 112 -11.47 -33.85 -9.34
C LEU A 112 -10.87 -35.01 -8.56
N SER A 113 -11.70 -36.00 -8.24
CA SER A 113 -11.23 -37.28 -7.69
C SER A 113 -10.27 -37.95 -8.68
N ASN A 114 -9.37 -38.81 -8.18
CA ASN A 114 -8.46 -39.56 -9.08
C ASN A 114 -9.23 -40.41 -10.10
N ALA A 115 -10.40 -40.94 -9.72
CA ALA A 115 -11.30 -41.65 -10.62
C ALA A 115 -11.86 -40.74 -11.72
N SER A 116 -12.27 -39.51 -11.37
CA SER A 116 -12.75 -38.52 -12.33
C SER A 116 -11.63 -38.04 -13.27
N LYS A 117 -10.39 -37.93 -12.78
CA LYS A 117 -9.22 -37.62 -13.62
C LYS A 117 -8.92 -38.74 -14.61
N ALA A 118 -8.94 -40.00 -14.16
CA ALA A 118 -8.74 -41.16 -15.02
C ALA A 118 -9.82 -41.25 -16.12
N ASN A 119 -11.10 -41.16 -15.74
CA ASN A 119 -12.21 -41.15 -16.69
C ASN A 119 -12.12 -39.99 -17.70
N GLY A 120 -11.62 -38.82 -17.27
CA GLY A 120 -11.36 -37.70 -18.17
C GLY A 120 -10.29 -38.02 -19.23
N VAL A 121 -9.21 -38.71 -18.83
CA VAL A 121 -8.15 -39.15 -19.74
C VAL A 121 -8.66 -40.22 -20.71
N ASP A 122 -9.44 -41.18 -20.24
CA ASP A 122 -10.00 -42.25 -21.07
C ASP A 122 -10.99 -41.70 -22.10
N LYS A 123 -11.87 -40.78 -21.68
CA LYS A 123 -12.77 -40.08 -22.60
C LYS A 123 -12.02 -39.24 -23.61
N ALA A 124 -10.97 -38.54 -23.20
CA ALA A 124 -10.15 -37.74 -24.10
C ALA A 124 -9.40 -38.61 -25.12
N LYS A 125 -8.92 -39.80 -24.73
CA LYS A 125 -8.32 -40.75 -25.68
C LYS A 125 -9.34 -41.28 -26.69
N ASN A 126 -10.54 -41.61 -26.22
CA ASN A 126 -11.57 -42.23 -27.06
C ASN A 126 -12.35 -41.23 -27.92
N SER A 127 -12.27 -39.92 -27.63
CA SER A 127 -12.93 -38.88 -28.41
C SER A 127 -12.10 -38.31 -29.55
N TRP A 128 -10.82 -38.71 -29.67
CA TRP A 128 -10.00 -38.33 -30.81
C TRP A 128 -10.25 -39.34 -31.93
N PRO A 129 -10.79 -38.92 -33.08
CA PRO A 129 -10.98 -39.84 -34.20
C PRO A 129 -9.60 -40.31 -34.65
N THR A 130 -9.32 -41.59 -34.46
CA THR A 130 -8.15 -42.22 -35.09
C THR A 130 -8.53 -42.38 -36.56
N SER A 131 -8.16 -41.40 -37.39
CA SER A 131 -8.32 -41.54 -38.83
C SER A 131 -7.46 -42.72 -39.28
N GLU A 132 -8.13 -43.78 -39.68
CA GLU A 132 -7.54 -44.98 -40.25
C GLU A 132 -6.71 -44.60 -41.48
N CYS A 133 -5.38 -44.60 -41.37
CA CYS A 133 -4.51 -44.70 -42.54
C CYS A 133 -4.52 -46.16 -43.00
N GLY A 134 -5.57 -46.54 -43.73
CA GLY A 134 -5.60 -47.78 -44.51
C GLY A 134 -4.56 -47.68 -45.64
N GLY A 135 -3.45 -48.39 -45.49
CA GLY A 135 -2.48 -48.59 -46.58
C GLY A 135 -3.10 -49.51 -47.64
N SER A 136 -3.40 -48.95 -48.81
CA SER A 136 -3.73 -49.73 -50.00
C SER A 136 -2.48 -50.48 -50.47
N GLN A 137 -2.51 -51.81 -50.38
CA GLN A 137 -1.67 -52.69 -51.20
C GLN A 137 -2.50 -53.16 -52.39
N THR A 138 -2.08 -52.77 -53.59
CA THR A 138 -2.29 -53.48 -54.86
C THR A 138 -1.07 -53.23 -55.73
#